data_AF-A0A9D1ATI1-F1
#
_entry.id   AF-A0A9D1ATI1-F1
#
_cell.length_a   1.000
_cell.length_b   1.000
_cell.length_c   1.000
_cell.angle_alpha   90.00
_cell.angle_beta   90.00
_cell.angle_gamma   90.00
#
_symmetry.space_group_name_H-M   'P 1'
#
loop_
_entity.id
_entity.type
_entity.pdbx_description
1 polymer ?
#
loop_
_entity_poly.entity_id
_entity_poly.type
_entity_poly.pdbx_seq_one_letter_code
_entity_poly.pdbx_strand_id
1 'polypeptide(L)'
;MSHELHARTEALLRRLVRRDAAGALRKLLRRCLPQDVAAAMEHLTYSEQRRLYHCIEDRDFAAEVLAHLSNTSTREVTKHMSEDAVVQLLERMDPDDATDIVGALDDELRIRVLDELADDETGEEVRSLLAWPPETAGGIMSTQVFIMPDTSSCGQAIAALQAQHESLENIYYVYVVDPHKHLLGVTSLRSLLTHPPKTALTAIMVPEPISVGPSQDQEEVARIVARYDLLAVPVVDSEHRILGIVTVDDVVDVIRDEAAEDMMLMAGVSDPEQEQSILRQSAFRAGWLLATIVGGILASEIIGLYEATLASMAILAGFIPVIMGMGGNVGIQSATLAVRGLATGQVQIGGLWVFLFREARVGLVLGVIYAVLLGLYGLIRFPDHRMIGISLATSIFLAIFSAGVIGAVLPVGFQRAGADPAIATGPFVTTLVDLLGIVIYFNVARLLLGL
;
A
#
# COMPACT_ATOMS: atom_id res chain seq x y z
N MET A 1 14.07 -0.06 23.75
CA MET A 1 14.76 1.07 24.41
C MET A 1 14.92 2.26 23.46
N SER A 2 15.19 2.07 22.16
CA SER A 2 15.20 3.16 21.15
C SER A 2 13.82 3.80 20.94
N HIS A 3 12.77 3.00 20.80
CA HIS A 3 11.42 3.50 20.51
C HIS A 3 10.84 4.44 21.60
N GLU A 4 11.12 4.18 22.88
CA GLU A 4 10.76 5.10 23.97
C GLU A 4 11.58 6.39 23.97
N LEU A 5 12.81 6.34 23.46
CA LEU A 5 13.67 7.52 23.35
C LEU A 5 13.17 8.44 22.23
N HIS A 6 12.82 7.88 21.08
CA HIS A 6 12.31 8.63 19.92
C HIS A 6 10.96 9.29 20.28
N ALA A 7 10.04 8.54 20.90
CA ALA A 7 8.77 9.08 21.39
C ALA A 7 8.95 10.21 22.45
N ARG A 8 9.98 10.11 23.31
CA ARG A 8 10.30 11.17 24.27
C ARG A 8 10.90 12.41 23.60
N THR A 9 11.76 12.22 22.61
CA THR A 9 12.36 13.30 21.81
C THR A 9 11.28 14.06 21.06
N GLU A 10 10.39 13.33 20.38
CA GLU A 10 9.23 13.87 19.69
C GLU A 10 8.32 14.67 20.63
N ALA A 11 7.93 14.09 21.77
CA ALA A 11 7.12 14.81 22.76
C ALA A 11 7.80 16.08 23.29
N LEU A 12 9.13 16.05 23.42
CA LEU A 12 9.92 17.20 23.86
C LEU A 12 9.98 18.28 22.77
N LEU A 13 10.22 17.92 21.50
CA LEU A 13 10.18 18.82 20.35
C LEU A 13 8.83 19.53 20.30
N ARG A 14 7.72 18.78 20.32
CA ARG A 14 6.36 19.34 20.31
C ARG A 14 6.13 20.31 21.47
N ARG A 15 6.62 19.97 22.67
CA ARG A 15 6.50 20.83 23.86
C ARG A 15 7.31 22.13 23.74
N LEU A 16 8.50 22.07 23.15
CA LEU A 16 9.37 23.24 22.97
C LEU A 16 8.82 24.18 21.91
N VAL A 17 8.25 23.65 20.81
CA VAL A 17 7.57 24.43 19.77
C VAL A 17 6.34 25.15 20.34
N ARG A 18 5.52 24.45 21.14
CA ARG A 18 4.35 25.05 21.81
C ARG A 18 4.69 26.13 22.82
N ARG A 19 5.90 26.10 23.38
CA ARG A 19 6.41 27.08 24.35
C ARG A 19 7.23 28.19 23.71
N ASP A 20 7.37 28.19 22.39
CA ASP A 20 8.17 29.14 21.62
C ASP A 20 9.63 29.23 22.12
N ALA A 21 10.19 28.10 22.55
CA ALA A 21 11.51 28.02 23.16
C ALA A 21 12.63 27.83 22.11
N ALA A 22 12.74 28.74 21.14
CA ALA A 22 13.61 28.60 19.97
C ALA A 22 15.07 28.22 20.29
N GLY A 23 15.67 28.82 21.31
CA GLY A 23 17.06 28.51 21.70
C GLY A 23 17.26 27.10 22.26
N ALA A 24 16.26 26.56 22.97
CA ALA A 24 16.29 25.18 23.44
C ALA A 24 15.99 24.20 22.30
N LEU A 25 15.09 24.59 21.40
CA LEU A 25 14.72 23.82 20.21
C LEU A 25 15.92 23.59 19.29
N ARG A 26 16.66 24.65 18.94
CA ARG A 26 17.88 24.55 18.12
C ARG A 26 18.94 23.64 18.72
N LYS A 27 19.11 23.66 20.05
CA LYS A 27 20.04 22.77 20.75
C LYS A 27 19.61 21.31 20.69
N LEU A 28 18.30 21.06 20.70
CA LEU A 28 17.75 19.72 20.60
C LEU A 28 17.85 19.18 19.17
N LEU A 29 17.50 20.01 18.16
CA LEU A 29 17.56 19.66 16.74
C LEU A 29 18.94 19.14 16.32
N ARG A 30 20.03 19.75 16.81
CA ARG A 30 21.41 19.29 16.56
C ARG A 30 21.76 17.89 17.06
N ARG A 31 20.84 17.24 17.80
CA ARG A 31 21.01 15.89 18.35
C ARG A 31 19.89 14.94 17.93
N CYS A 32 18.95 15.44 17.12
CA CYS A 32 17.86 14.65 16.59
C CYS A 32 18.27 14.07 15.23
N LEU A 33 17.65 12.95 14.89
CA LEU A 33 17.67 12.47 13.52
C LEU A 33 16.58 13.20 12.71
N PRO A 34 16.75 13.36 11.39
CA PRO A 34 15.73 13.99 10.54
C PRO A 34 14.37 13.32 10.65
N GLN A 35 14.35 11.98 10.69
CA GLN A 35 13.14 11.16 10.79
C GLN A 35 12.35 11.46 12.08
N ASP A 36 13.06 11.69 13.21
CA ASP A 36 12.42 12.07 14.48
C ASP A 36 11.74 13.44 14.40
N VAL A 37 12.35 14.37 13.66
CA VAL A 37 11.83 15.73 13.49
C VAL A 37 10.63 15.71 12.56
N ALA A 38 10.71 14.99 11.44
CA ALA A 38 9.59 14.79 10.51
C ALA A 38 8.39 14.13 11.21
N ALA A 39 8.60 13.02 11.92
CA ALA A 39 7.55 12.36 12.69
C ALA A 39 6.90 13.29 13.73
N ALA A 40 7.72 14.10 14.41
CA ALA A 40 7.23 15.10 15.36
C ALA A 40 6.39 16.19 14.69
N MET A 41 6.78 16.61 13.48
CA MET A 41 6.06 17.60 12.68
C MET A 41 4.67 17.11 12.28
N GLU A 42 4.50 15.84 11.93
CA GLU A 42 3.19 15.29 11.52
C GLU A 42 2.09 15.41 12.58
N HIS A 43 2.46 15.68 13.84
CA HIS A 43 1.53 15.83 14.94
C HIS A 43 1.41 17.27 15.47
N LEU A 44 1.99 18.22 14.74
CA LEU A 44 1.93 19.64 15.01
C LEU A 44 0.90 20.29 14.09
N THR A 45 0.32 21.41 14.54
CA THR A 45 -0.43 22.27 13.62
C THR A 45 0.51 22.84 12.56
N TYR A 46 0.02 23.19 11.37
CA TYR A 46 0.88 23.76 10.32
C TYR A 46 1.64 25.02 10.74
N SER A 47 1.02 25.85 11.59
CA SER A 47 1.72 27.01 12.15
C SER A 47 2.93 26.60 13.00
N GLU A 48 2.82 25.49 13.74
CA GLU A 48 3.88 24.91 14.57
C GLU A 48 4.92 24.19 13.72
N GLN A 49 4.51 23.43 12.69
CA GLN A 49 5.41 22.81 11.72
C GLN A 49 6.32 23.86 11.06
N ARG A 50 5.75 24.95 10.56
CA ARG A 50 6.54 26.06 9.97
C ARG A 50 7.53 26.66 10.95
N ARG A 51 7.13 26.88 12.21
CA ARG A 51 8.03 27.40 13.25
C ARG A 51 9.16 26.42 13.56
N LEU A 52 8.87 25.12 13.61
CA LEU A 52 9.86 24.09 13.83
C LEU A 52 10.85 24.03 12.67
N TYR A 53 10.36 23.98 11.43
CA TYR A 53 11.19 23.90 10.23
C TYR A 53 12.11 25.12 10.09
N HIS A 54 11.60 26.34 10.34
CA HIS A 54 12.43 27.55 10.33
C HIS A 54 13.53 27.55 11.43
N CYS A 55 13.42 26.72 12.47
CA CYS A 55 14.46 26.60 13.48
C CYS A 55 15.62 25.68 13.06
N ILE A 56 15.49 24.97 11.95
CA ILE A 56 16.58 24.18 11.38
C ILE A 56 17.56 25.13 10.69
N GLU A 57 18.81 25.15 11.18
CA GLU A 57 19.86 26.04 10.67
C GLU A 57 20.68 25.37 9.56
N ASP A 58 20.76 24.04 9.58
CA ASP A 58 21.53 23.23 8.65
C ASP A 58 20.66 22.85 7.44
N ARG A 59 21.15 23.15 6.23
CA ARG A 59 20.38 22.97 5.00
C ARG A 59 20.30 21.51 4.56
N ASP A 60 21.36 20.74 4.80
CA ASP A 60 21.38 19.32 4.44
C ASP A 60 20.41 18.56 5.36
N PHE A 61 20.46 18.85 6.67
CA PHE A 61 19.47 18.33 7.63
C PHE A 61 18.04 18.78 7.31
N ALA A 62 17.84 20.02 6.84
CA ALA A 62 16.51 20.50 6.45
C ALA A 62 15.97 19.74 5.24
N ALA A 63 16.82 19.43 4.26
CA ALA A 63 16.47 18.64 3.10
C ALA A 63 16.04 17.23 3.52
N GLU A 64 16.86 16.53 4.32
CA GLU A 64 16.51 15.20 4.87
C GLU A 64 15.20 15.21 5.69
N VAL A 65 14.95 16.27 6.48
CA VAL A 65 13.67 16.40 7.21
C VAL A 65 12.51 16.53 6.24
N LEU A 66 12.66 17.32 5.17
CA LEU A 66 11.62 17.58 4.19
C LEU A 66 11.28 16.32 3.38
N ALA A 67 12.28 15.52 2.98
CA ALA A 67 12.11 14.24 2.30
C ALA A 67 11.23 13.25 3.10
N HIS A 68 11.36 13.23 4.42
CA HIS A 68 10.59 12.34 5.29
C HIS A 68 9.21 12.89 5.74
N LEU A 69 8.78 14.06 5.25
CA LEU A 69 7.44 14.60 5.54
C LEU A 69 6.40 14.05 4.56
N SER A 70 5.17 13.89 5.04
CA SER A 70 4.03 13.63 4.16
C SER A 70 3.85 14.75 3.14
N ASN A 71 3.31 14.42 1.96
CA ASN A 71 2.98 15.38 0.90
C ASN A 71 2.20 16.60 1.41
N THR A 72 1.27 16.40 2.36
CA THR A 72 0.50 17.49 2.99
C THR A 72 1.39 18.42 3.82
N SER A 73 2.25 17.87 4.67
CA SER A 73 3.16 18.65 5.51
C SER A 73 4.23 19.36 4.67
N THR A 74 4.77 18.68 3.66
CA THR A 74 5.71 19.23 2.66
C THR A 74 5.12 20.45 1.96
N ARG A 75 3.90 20.34 1.44
CA ARG A 75 3.19 21.44 0.76
C ARG A 75 3.00 22.64 1.66
N GLU A 76 2.64 22.43 2.93
CA GLU A 76 2.41 23.52 3.89
C GLU A 76 3.70 24.23 4.34
N VAL A 77 4.79 23.49 4.47
CA VAL A 77 6.11 24.05 4.76
C VAL A 77 6.63 24.86 3.57
N THR A 78 6.58 24.31 2.36
CA THR A 78 7.12 24.91 1.13
C THR A 78 6.32 26.11 0.63
N LYS A 79 5.01 26.17 0.88
CA LYS A 79 4.11 27.28 0.46
C LYS A 79 4.56 28.69 0.86
N HIS A 80 5.35 28.82 1.93
CA HIS A 80 5.84 30.11 2.44
C HIS A 80 7.34 30.32 2.20
N MET A 81 7.97 29.39 1.47
CA MET A 81 9.38 29.49 1.11
C MET A 81 9.52 30.27 -0.20
N SER A 82 10.67 30.94 -0.36
CA SER A 82 11.03 31.49 -1.67
C SER A 82 11.44 30.36 -2.62
N GLU A 83 11.25 30.58 -3.92
CA GLU A 83 11.67 29.63 -4.96
C GLU A 83 13.16 29.24 -4.81
N ASP A 84 14.05 30.22 -4.65
CA ASP A 84 15.49 29.99 -4.39
C ASP A 84 15.76 29.07 -3.20
N ALA A 85 14.91 29.17 -2.16
CA ALA A 85 15.11 28.39 -0.94
C ALA A 85 14.65 26.93 -1.12
N VAL A 86 13.68 26.70 -2.01
CA VAL A 86 13.24 25.35 -2.38
C VAL A 86 14.27 24.72 -3.31
N VAL A 87 14.72 25.45 -4.34
CA VAL A 87 15.77 25.00 -5.27
C VAL A 87 17.04 24.57 -4.52
N GLN A 88 17.52 25.39 -3.59
CA GLN A 88 18.67 25.04 -2.76
C GLN A 88 18.46 23.77 -1.92
N LEU A 89 17.22 23.44 -1.52
CA LEU A 89 16.98 22.19 -0.81
C LEU A 89 16.96 21.00 -1.75
N LEU A 90 16.35 21.14 -2.93
CA LEU A 90 16.29 20.08 -3.94
C LEU A 90 17.68 19.67 -4.45
N GLU A 91 18.59 20.64 -4.66
CA GLU A 91 20.00 20.38 -5.01
C GLU A 91 20.78 19.56 -3.97
N ARG A 92 20.22 19.36 -2.77
CA ARG A 92 20.81 18.62 -1.64
C ARG A 92 20.11 17.31 -1.34
N MET A 93 19.09 16.97 -2.12
CA MET A 93 18.32 15.74 -1.99
C MET A 93 18.78 14.74 -3.04
N ASP A 94 18.49 13.47 -2.79
CA ASP A 94 18.56 12.47 -3.85
C ASP A 94 17.48 12.76 -4.91
N PRO A 95 17.71 12.39 -6.19
CA PRO A 95 16.85 12.86 -7.29
C PRO A 95 15.40 12.36 -7.22
N ASP A 96 15.22 11.17 -6.66
CA ASP A 96 13.95 10.52 -6.34
C ASP A 96 13.19 11.29 -5.24
N ASP A 97 13.82 11.53 -4.08
CA ASP A 97 13.29 12.42 -3.04
C ASP A 97 12.92 13.81 -3.60
N ALA A 98 13.81 14.42 -4.37
CA ALA A 98 13.58 15.73 -4.98
C ALA A 98 12.37 15.71 -5.93
N THR A 99 12.17 14.61 -6.66
CA THR A 99 11.03 14.38 -7.55
C THR A 99 9.73 14.33 -6.77
N ASP A 100 9.71 13.61 -5.65
CA ASP A 100 8.54 13.51 -4.77
C ASP A 100 8.17 14.87 -4.16
N ILE A 101 9.16 15.62 -3.67
CA ILE A 101 8.94 16.96 -3.15
C ILE A 101 8.35 17.87 -4.24
N VAL A 102 8.91 17.86 -5.45
CA VAL A 102 8.42 18.66 -6.59
C VAL A 102 7.00 18.23 -6.99
N GLY A 103 6.69 16.94 -6.93
CA GLY A 103 5.35 16.39 -7.13
C GLY A 103 4.31 16.93 -6.13
N ALA A 104 4.71 17.11 -4.87
CA ALA A 104 3.87 17.61 -3.79
C ALA A 104 3.65 19.14 -3.78
N LEU A 105 4.47 19.91 -4.50
CA LEU A 105 4.38 21.38 -4.52
C LEU A 105 3.02 21.90 -5.07
N ASP A 106 2.65 23.11 -4.66
CA ASP A 106 1.58 23.87 -5.31
C ASP A 106 1.90 24.07 -6.80
N ASP A 107 0.92 23.93 -7.71
CA ASP A 107 1.13 23.98 -9.16
C ASP A 107 1.92 25.23 -9.63
N GLU A 108 1.62 26.39 -9.06
CA GLU A 108 2.30 27.64 -9.38
C GLU A 108 3.78 27.65 -8.93
N LEU A 109 4.07 27.07 -7.77
CA LEU A 109 5.44 26.98 -7.24
C LEU A 109 6.24 25.91 -8.00
N ARG A 110 5.60 24.77 -8.31
CA ARG A 110 6.19 23.69 -9.10
C ARG A 110 6.72 24.19 -10.44
N ILE A 111 5.91 24.97 -11.17
CA ILE A 111 6.33 25.54 -12.47
C ILE A 111 7.56 26.43 -12.30
N ARG A 112 7.54 27.35 -11.34
CA ARG A 112 8.68 28.28 -11.13
C ARG A 112 9.96 27.56 -10.71
N VAL A 113 9.86 26.57 -9.82
CA VAL A 113 11.01 25.76 -9.38
C VAL A 113 11.59 24.95 -10.53
N LEU A 114 10.75 24.33 -11.36
CA LEU A 114 11.20 23.59 -12.54
C LEU A 114 11.81 24.49 -13.62
N ASP A 115 11.37 25.75 -13.74
CA ASP A 115 11.97 26.73 -14.64
C ASP A 115 13.35 27.18 -14.15
N GLU A 116 13.53 27.39 -12.84
CA GLU A 116 14.82 27.79 -12.26
C GLU A 116 15.86 26.66 -12.34
N LEU A 117 15.44 25.41 -12.14
CA LEU A 117 16.29 24.22 -12.28
C LEU A 117 16.59 23.88 -13.75
N ALA A 118 16.22 24.71 -14.73
CA ALA A 118 16.20 24.27 -16.12
C ALA A 118 17.56 23.91 -16.72
N ASP A 119 18.60 24.60 -16.27
CA ASP A 119 19.98 24.41 -16.71
C ASP A 119 20.81 23.64 -15.66
N ASP A 120 20.18 23.08 -14.63
CA ASP A 120 20.81 22.31 -13.55
C ASP A 120 20.73 20.79 -13.84
N GLU A 121 21.78 20.04 -13.46
CA GLU A 121 21.82 18.59 -13.56
C GLU A 121 20.66 17.94 -12.77
N THR A 122 20.40 18.44 -11.56
CA THR A 122 19.27 18.03 -10.71
C THR A 122 17.93 18.22 -11.42
N GLY A 123 17.79 19.32 -12.18
CA GLY A 123 16.57 19.61 -12.92
C GLY A 123 16.32 18.68 -14.10
N GLU A 124 17.38 18.24 -14.78
CA GLU A 124 17.27 17.21 -15.83
C GLU A 124 16.85 15.86 -15.25
N GLU A 125 17.43 15.44 -14.12
CA GLU A 125 17.08 14.20 -13.44
C GLU A 125 15.64 14.20 -12.93
N VAL A 126 15.23 15.25 -12.20
CA VAL A 126 13.87 15.39 -11.68
C VAL A 126 12.84 15.35 -12.81
N ARG A 127 13.08 16.03 -13.94
CA ARG A 127 12.15 15.98 -15.08
C ARG A 127 12.06 14.60 -15.72
N SER A 128 13.18 13.88 -15.76
CA SER A 128 13.22 12.51 -16.28
C SER A 128 12.41 11.57 -15.38
N LEU A 129 12.51 11.73 -14.06
CA LEU A 129 11.77 10.93 -13.08
C LEU A 129 10.27 11.30 -13.05
N LEU A 130 9.92 12.59 -13.07
CA LEU A 130 8.54 13.08 -13.16
C LEU A 130 7.77 12.59 -14.41
N ALA A 131 8.47 12.08 -15.43
CA ALA A 131 7.84 11.50 -16.61
C ALA A 131 7.24 10.12 -16.34
N TRP A 132 7.66 9.44 -15.27
CA TRP A 132 7.12 8.15 -14.84
C TRP A 132 5.95 8.33 -13.88
N PRO A 133 4.96 7.41 -13.89
CA PRO A 133 3.94 7.40 -12.86
C PRO A 133 4.55 7.11 -11.47
N PRO A 134 4.07 7.75 -10.39
CA PRO A 134 4.68 7.66 -9.07
C PRO A 134 4.72 6.23 -8.52
N GLU A 135 3.65 5.45 -8.71
CA GLU A 135 3.52 4.07 -8.19
C GLU A 135 4.19 3.02 -9.10
N THR A 136 5.24 3.40 -9.84
CA THR A 136 5.99 2.49 -10.71
C THR A 136 7.46 2.47 -10.35
N ALA A 137 8.17 1.42 -10.78
CA ALA A 137 9.62 1.32 -10.58
C ALA A 137 10.37 2.57 -11.06
N GLY A 138 9.92 3.22 -12.14
CA GLY A 138 10.52 4.46 -12.63
C GLY A 138 10.17 5.70 -11.82
N GLY A 139 9.06 5.67 -11.07
CA GLY A 139 8.66 6.74 -10.15
C GLY A 139 9.39 6.69 -8.82
N ILE A 140 9.74 5.49 -8.35
CA ILE A 140 10.45 5.25 -7.07
C ILE A 140 11.94 4.89 -7.26
N MET A 141 12.52 5.11 -8.44
CA MET A 141 13.95 4.84 -8.67
C MET A 141 14.78 6.10 -8.52
N SER A 142 15.99 5.94 -8.02
CA SER A 142 17.03 6.94 -8.13
C SER A 142 17.89 6.71 -9.37
N THR A 143 18.38 7.80 -9.96
CA THR A 143 19.32 7.79 -11.08
C THR A 143 20.78 7.69 -10.62
N GLN A 144 21.07 7.86 -9.33
CA GLN A 144 22.43 7.84 -8.76
C GLN A 144 23.01 6.44 -8.59
N VAL A 145 23.19 5.74 -9.71
CA VAL A 145 23.65 4.34 -9.73
C VAL A 145 25.17 4.24 -9.86
N PHE A 146 25.80 3.42 -9.02
CA PHE A 146 27.23 3.12 -9.17
C PHE A 146 27.50 2.07 -10.25
N ILE A 147 28.00 2.53 -11.40
CA ILE A 147 28.21 1.74 -12.62
C ILE A 147 29.69 1.67 -12.99
N MET A 148 30.16 0.48 -13.40
CA MET A 148 31.53 0.25 -13.88
C MET A 148 31.56 -0.47 -15.24
N PRO A 149 32.48 -0.11 -16.15
CA PRO A 149 32.69 -0.85 -17.39
C PRO A 149 33.15 -2.30 -17.14
N ASP A 150 32.75 -3.22 -18.01
CA ASP A 150 33.14 -4.65 -18.02
C ASP A 150 34.66 -4.92 -18.02
N THR A 151 35.45 -3.98 -18.56
CA THR A 151 36.92 -4.03 -18.57
C THR A 151 37.57 -3.68 -17.23
N SER A 152 36.79 -3.26 -16.23
CA SER A 152 37.32 -2.79 -14.95
C SER A 152 37.75 -3.91 -14.02
N SER A 153 38.72 -3.60 -13.16
CA SER A 153 39.19 -4.45 -12.07
C SER A 153 38.61 -4.01 -10.72
N CYS A 154 38.68 -4.89 -9.73
CA CYS A 154 38.21 -4.62 -8.38
C CYS A 154 38.86 -3.36 -7.77
N GLY A 155 40.17 -3.19 -7.98
CA GLY A 155 40.90 -2.03 -7.48
C GLY A 155 40.46 -0.72 -8.13
N GLN A 156 40.10 -0.75 -9.43
CA GLN A 156 39.57 0.44 -10.11
C GLN A 156 38.18 0.81 -9.60
N ALA A 157 37.31 -0.17 -9.39
CA ALA A 157 35.99 0.07 -8.82
C ALA A 157 36.08 0.60 -7.38
N ILE A 158 36.98 0.06 -6.53
CA ILE A 158 37.21 0.60 -5.18
C ILE A 158 37.70 2.04 -5.24
N ALA A 159 38.63 2.34 -6.14
CA ALA A 159 39.16 3.71 -6.30
C ALA A 159 38.08 4.69 -6.80
N ALA A 160 37.23 4.26 -7.74
CA ALA A 160 36.10 5.05 -8.23
C ALA A 160 35.08 5.32 -7.10
N LEU A 161 34.74 4.29 -6.32
CA LEU A 161 33.84 4.43 -5.17
C LEU A 161 34.40 5.42 -4.15
N GLN A 162 35.70 5.35 -3.83
CA GLN A 162 36.34 6.31 -2.93
C GLN A 162 36.29 7.76 -3.45
N ALA A 163 36.30 7.95 -4.78
CA ALA A 163 36.24 9.27 -5.39
C ALA A 163 34.81 9.84 -5.49
N GLN A 164 33.78 9.00 -5.48
CA GLN A 164 32.38 9.38 -5.78
C GLN A 164 31.40 9.11 -4.62
N HIS A 165 31.89 8.73 -3.44
CA HIS A 165 31.05 8.25 -2.33
C HIS A 165 30.01 9.25 -1.79
N GLU A 166 30.14 10.55 -2.08
CA GLU A 166 29.18 11.58 -1.63
C GLU A 166 27.99 11.76 -2.58
N SER A 167 28.03 11.20 -3.81
CA SER A 167 27.02 11.41 -4.85
C SER A 167 26.33 10.10 -5.28
N LEU A 168 26.30 9.12 -4.37
CA LEU A 168 25.77 7.78 -4.64
C LEU A 168 24.81 7.40 -3.54
N GLU A 169 23.56 7.23 -3.90
CA GLU A 169 22.48 6.75 -3.03
C GLU A 169 22.82 5.36 -2.41
N ASN A 170 23.32 4.42 -3.22
CA ASN A 170 23.67 3.07 -2.74
C ASN A 170 25.06 2.60 -3.16
N ILE A 171 25.94 2.41 -2.17
CA ILE A 171 27.32 1.93 -2.38
C ILE A 171 27.49 0.40 -2.21
N TYR A 172 26.42 -0.35 -1.90
CA TYR A 172 26.51 -1.77 -1.59
C TYR A 172 26.57 -2.66 -2.84
N TYR A 173 26.10 -2.18 -3.98
CA TYR A 173 26.18 -2.85 -5.27
C TYR A 173 26.96 -2.03 -6.29
N VAL A 174 27.67 -2.75 -7.15
CA VAL A 174 28.34 -2.22 -8.33
C VAL A 174 27.75 -2.92 -9.54
N TYR A 175 27.15 -2.14 -10.43
CA TYR A 175 26.56 -2.66 -11.66
C TYR A 175 27.60 -2.62 -12.78
N VAL A 176 27.77 -3.74 -13.48
CA VAL A 176 28.73 -3.87 -14.58
C VAL A 176 27.97 -3.74 -15.89
N VAL A 177 28.42 -2.80 -16.73
CA VAL A 177 27.76 -2.50 -18.02
C VAL A 177 28.72 -2.57 -19.19
N ASP A 178 28.14 -2.73 -20.39
CA ASP A 178 28.86 -2.57 -21.65
C ASP A 178 28.98 -1.08 -22.07
N PRO A 179 29.70 -0.75 -23.16
CA PRO A 179 29.82 0.62 -23.66
C PRO A 179 28.49 1.30 -24.08
N HIS A 180 27.41 0.54 -24.23
CA HIS A 180 26.07 1.02 -24.55
C HIS A 180 25.16 1.10 -23.31
N LYS A 181 25.72 0.93 -22.09
CA LYS A 181 25.02 0.89 -20.80
C LYS A 181 24.10 -0.33 -20.60
N HIS A 182 24.23 -1.40 -21.39
CA HIS A 182 23.49 -2.63 -21.12
C HIS A 182 23.96 -3.29 -19.84
N LEU A 183 23.03 -3.71 -18.98
CA LEU A 183 23.34 -4.37 -17.71
C LEU A 183 23.86 -5.78 -17.95
N LEU A 184 25.13 -6.03 -17.61
CA LEU A 184 25.78 -7.33 -17.79
C LEU A 184 25.80 -8.16 -16.50
N GLY A 185 25.97 -7.50 -15.36
CA GLY A 185 26.14 -8.16 -14.08
C GLY A 185 26.10 -7.22 -12.89
N VAL A 186 26.05 -7.79 -11.69
CA VAL A 186 26.14 -7.04 -10.42
C VAL A 186 27.17 -7.69 -9.49
N THR A 187 27.92 -6.88 -8.75
CA THR A 187 28.78 -7.37 -7.67
C THR A 187 28.51 -6.60 -6.38
N SER A 188 28.55 -7.29 -5.25
CA SER A 188 28.42 -6.64 -3.94
C SER A 188 29.75 -6.01 -3.50
N LEU A 189 29.69 -4.96 -2.68
CA LEU A 189 30.86 -4.36 -2.05
C LEU A 189 31.68 -5.40 -1.25
N ARG A 190 31.00 -6.35 -0.59
CA ARG A 190 31.66 -7.48 0.07
C ARG A 190 32.50 -8.31 -0.90
N SER A 191 31.96 -8.65 -2.07
CA SER A 191 32.72 -9.40 -3.09
C SER A 191 33.91 -8.57 -3.59
N LEU A 192 33.69 -7.26 -3.81
CA LEU A 192 34.72 -6.34 -4.25
C LEU A 192 35.92 -6.27 -3.27
N LEU A 193 35.65 -6.21 -1.96
CA LEU A 193 36.67 -6.09 -0.91
C LEU A 193 37.37 -7.41 -0.55
N THR A 194 36.77 -8.55 -0.89
CA THR A 194 37.32 -9.88 -0.55
C THR A 194 38.17 -10.48 -1.67
N HIS A 195 38.18 -9.87 -2.85
CA HIS A 195 39.01 -10.30 -3.97
C HIS A 195 40.25 -9.40 -4.15
N PRO A 196 41.34 -9.94 -4.72
CA PRO A 196 42.53 -9.14 -5.01
C PRO A 196 42.20 -7.95 -5.94
N PRO A 197 42.80 -6.76 -5.75
CA PRO A 197 42.50 -5.57 -6.55
C PRO A 197 42.68 -5.74 -8.07
N LYS A 198 43.52 -6.68 -8.52
CA LYS A 198 43.75 -6.95 -9.94
C LYS A 198 42.70 -7.85 -10.59
N THR A 199 41.77 -8.40 -9.82
CA THR A 199 40.73 -9.30 -10.33
C THR A 199 39.74 -8.52 -11.18
N ALA A 200 39.38 -9.03 -12.36
CA ALA A 200 38.38 -8.40 -13.22
C ALA A 200 36.98 -8.48 -12.60
N LEU A 201 36.16 -7.43 -12.76
CA LEU A 201 34.77 -7.43 -12.25
C LEU A 201 33.94 -8.54 -12.88
N THR A 202 34.13 -8.79 -14.18
CA THR A 202 33.47 -9.87 -14.93
C THR A 202 33.74 -11.27 -14.38
N ALA A 203 34.83 -11.46 -13.63
CA ALA A 203 35.15 -12.75 -13.01
C ALA A 203 34.42 -12.98 -11.67
N ILE A 204 33.89 -11.92 -11.03
CA ILE A 204 33.28 -11.99 -9.70
C ILE A 204 31.81 -11.56 -9.70
N MET A 205 31.34 -10.92 -10.77
CA MET A 205 29.95 -10.48 -10.89
C MET A 205 29.00 -11.67 -11.04
N VAL A 206 27.76 -11.48 -10.57
CA VAL A 206 26.65 -12.34 -10.92
C VAL A 206 26.12 -11.86 -12.28
N PRO A 207 26.20 -12.69 -13.34
CA PRO A 207 25.67 -12.33 -14.65
C PRO A 207 24.14 -12.35 -14.63
N GLU A 208 23.51 -11.56 -15.51
CA GLU A 208 22.05 -11.49 -15.67
C GLU A 208 21.33 -11.30 -14.31
N PRO A 209 21.60 -10.19 -13.60
CA PRO A 209 20.97 -9.93 -12.32
C PRO A 209 19.46 -9.76 -12.48
N ILE A 210 18.73 -10.01 -11.40
CA ILE A 210 17.30 -9.73 -11.33
C ILE A 210 17.11 -8.22 -11.51
N SER A 211 16.31 -7.83 -12.50
CA SER A 211 16.02 -6.43 -12.84
C SER A 211 14.52 -6.24 -13.04
N VAL A 212 14.04 -5.00 -12.91
CA VAL A 212 12.65 -4.62 -13.15
C VAL A 212 12.54 -3.63 -14.30
N GLY A 213 11.38 -3.56 -14.95
CA GLY A 213 11.10 -2.54 -15.97
C GLY A 213 10.56 -1.25 -15.34
N PRO A 214 10.73 -0.08 -15.97
CA PRO A 214 10.35 1.22 -15.37
C PRO A 214 8.84 1.37 -15.17
N SER A 215 8.01 0.73 -15.99
CA SER A 215 6.54 0.76 -15.85
C SER A 215 5.98 -0.35 -14.96
N GLN A 216 6.85 -1.11 -14.29
CA GLN A 216 6.43 -2.18 -13.39
C GLN A 216 5.88 -1.56 -12.10
N ASP A 217 4.76 -2.10 -11.63
CA ASP A 217 4.08 -1.70 -10.40
C ASP A 217 4.99 -1.80 -9.17
N GLN A 218 4.95 -0.79 -8.29
CA GLN A 218 5.80 -0.72 -7.10
C GLN A 218 5.59 -1.89 -6.13
N GLU A 219 4.37 -2.42 -6.01
CA GLU A 219 4.07 -3.57 -5.15
C GLU A 219 4.79 -4.84 -5.67
N GLU A 220 4.87 -5.01 -6.99
CA GLU A 220 5.65 -6.10 -7.60
C GLU A 220 7.15 -5.92 -7.40
N VAL A 221 7.67 -4.69 -7.51
CA VAL A 221 9.07 -4.39 -7.21
C VAL A 221 9.39 -4.75 -5.76
N ALA A 222 8.54 -4.34 -4.82
CA ALA A 222 8.65 -4.67 -3.41
C ALA A 222 8.65 -6.19 -3.16
N ARG A 223 7.75 -6.93 -3.83
CA ARG A 223 7.72 -8.40 -3.77
C ARG A 223 9.02 -9.04 -4.28
N ILE A 224 9.63 -8.52 -5.34
CA ILE A 224 10.91 -9.02 -5.87
C ILE A 224 12.02 -8.78 -4.85
N VAL A 225 12.16 -7.54 -4.37
CA VAL A 225 13.19 -7.15 -3.39
C VAL A 225 13.07 -7.99 -2.12
N ALA A 226 11.86 -8.15 -1.57
CA ALA A 226 11.61 -8.97 -0.39
C ALA A 226 11.83 -10.47 -0.63
N ARG A 227 11.52 -10.99 -1.82
CA ARG A 227 11.68 -12.42 -2.13
C ARG A 227 13.14 -12.85 -2.22
N TYR A 228 14.00 -11.96 -2.73
CA TYR A 228 15.40 -12.25 -3.00
C TYR A 228 16.36 -11.60 -1.99
N ASP A 229 15.84 -10.97 -0.94
CA ASP A 229 16.60 -10.26 0.09
C ASP A 229 17.59 -9.25 -0.51
N LEU A 230 17.14 -8.50 -1.53
CA LEU A 230 17.98 -7.53 -2.23
C LEU A 230 18.07 -6.22 -1.43
N LEU A 231 19.22 -5.56 -1.45
CA LEU A 231 19.38 -4.21 -0.89
C LEU A 231 19.01 -3.11 -1.89
N ALA A 232 18.97 -3.44 -3.18
CA ALA A 232 18.50 -2.61 -4.27
C ALA A 232 18.24 -3.50 -5.50
N VAL A 233 17.37 -3.04 -6.39
CA VAL A 233 17.07 -3.73 -7.67
C VAL A 233 17.27 -2.75 -8.84
N PRO A 234 18.00 -3.13 -9.90
CA PRO A 234 18.20 -2.28 -11.06
C PRO A 234 16.94 -2.17 -11.91
N VAL A 235 16.64 -0.94 -12.34
CA VAL A 235 15.59 -0.63 -13.31
C VAL A 235 16.22 -0.54 -14.70
N VAL A 236 15.69 -1.29 -15.66
CA VAL A 236 16.22 -1.39 -17.02
C VAL A 236 15.16 -1.09 -18.07
N ASP A 237 15.55 -0.44 -19.16
CA ASP A 237 14.67 -0.18 -20.30
C ASP A 237 14.44 -1.44 -21.17
N SER A 238 13.68 -1.29 -22.26
CA SER A 238 13.41 -2.38 -23.21
C SER A 238 14.63 -2.90 -23.96
N GLU A 239 15.71 -2.10 -24.03
CA GLU A 239 17.00 -2.51 -24.61
C GLU A 239 17.94 -3.09 -23.55
N HIS A 240 17.49 -3.23 -22.30
CA HIS A 240 18.26 -3.69 -21.14
C HIS A 240 19.35 -2.72 -20.68
N ARG A 241 19.18 -1.42 -20.97
CA ARG A 241 20.05 -0.37 -20.43
C ARG A 241 19.60 0.02 -19.04
N ILE A 242 20.55 0.20 -18.13
CA ILE A 242 20.25 0.63 -16.76
C ILE A 242 19.79 2.09 -16.74
N LEU A 243 18.64 2.33 -16.12
CA LEU A 243 18.04 3.66 -15.94
C LEU A 243 18.27 4.19 -14.52
N GLY A 244 18.15 3.30 -13.53
CA GLY A 244 18.18 3.64 -12.12
C GLY A 244 18.22 2.40 -11.23
N ILE A 245 18.08 2.61 -9.93
CA ILE A 245 17.88 1.55 -8.93
C ILE A 245 16.73 1.91 -8.01
N VAL A 246 16.05 0.90 -7.47
CA VAL A 246 15.11 1.08 -6.35
C VAL A 246 15.76 0.48 -5.12
N THR A 247 15.84 1.24 -4.03
CA THR A 247 16.48 0.79 -2.79
C THR A 247 15.52 0.01 -1.88
N VAL A 248 16.08 -0.68 -0.89
CA VAL A 248 15.27 -1.46 0.06
C VAL A 248 14.49 -0.56 1.02
N ASP A 249 14.99 0.63 1.33
CA ASP A 249 14.34 1.61 2.20
C ASP A 249 13.08 2.18 1.56
N ASP A 250 13.12 2.57 0.28
CA ASP A 250 11.91 2.99 -0.45
C ASP A 250 10.91 1.85 -0.54
N VAL A 251 11.39 0.63 -0.77
CA VAL A 251 10.54 -0.57 -0.78
C VAL A 251 9.87 -0.81 0.58
N VAL A 252 10.53 -0.48 1.70
CA VAL A 252 9.89 -0.60 3.03
C VAL A 252 8.74 0.40 3.16
N ASP A 253 8.90 1.62 2.65
CA ASP A 253 7.83 2.62 2.65
C ASP A 253 6.68 2.21 1.71
N VAL A 254 6.98 1.72 0.50
CA VAL A 254 5.98 1.12 -0.41
C VAL A 254 5.19 0.02 0.30
N ILE A 255 5.85 -0.94 0.97
CA ILE A 255 5.15 -2.02 1.68
C ILE A 255 4.22 -1.48 2.77
N ARG A 256 4.61 -0.42 3.47
CA ARG A 256 3.79 0.20 4.51
C ARG A 256 2.57 0.90 3.90
N ASP A 257 2.78 1.64 2.84
CA ASP A 257 1.78 2.52 2.25
C ASP A 257 0.75 1.68 1.47
N GLU A 258 1.19 0.66 0.73
CA GLU A 258 0.33 -0.37 0.11
C GLU A 258 -0.52 -1.10 1.16
N ALA A 259 0.09 -1.52 2.28
CA ALA A 259 -0.66 -2.17 3.36
C ALA A 259 -1.70 -1.23 4.00
N ALA A 260 -1.39 0.07 4.09
CA ALA A 260 -2.32 1.07 4.59
C ALA A 260 -3.49 1.30 3.62
N GLU A 261 -3.19 1.42 2.33
CA GLU A 261 -4.19 1.54 1.27
C GLU A 261 -5.12 0.33 1.25
N ASP A 262 -4.56 -0.89 1.23
CA ASP A 262 -5.31 -2.14 1.30
C ASP A 262 -6.32 -2.13 2.45
N MET A 263 -5.87 -1.74 3.65
CA MET A 263 -6.74 -1.66 4.83
C MET A 263 -7.90 -0.66 4.64
N MET A 264 -7.65 0.47 3.98
CA MET A 264 -8.69 1.47 3.71
C MET A 264 -9.66 0.98 2.64
N LEU A 265 -9.15 0.44 1.53
CA LEU A 265 -9.97 -0.13 0.45
C LEU A 265 -10.85 -1.26 0.97
N MET A 266 -10.33 -2.11 1.86
CA MET A 266 -11.13 -3.16 2.50
C MET A 266 -12.31 -2.63 3.33
N ALA A 267 -12.20 -1.42 3.86
CA ALA A 267 -13.27 -0.73 4.57
C ALA A 267 -14.22 0.06 3.64
N GLY A 268 -13.97 0.08 2.34
CA GLY A 268 -14.68 0.93 1.39
C GLY A 268 -14.34 2.42 1.57
N VAL A 269 -13.09 2.71 1.89
CA VAL A 269 -12.56 4.06 2.04
C VAL A 269 -11.37 4.20 1.10
N SER A 270 -11.33 5.28 0.33
CA SER A 270 -10.13 5.66 -0.41
C SER A 270 -9.32 6.63 0.43
N ASP A 271 -7.99 6.65 0.25
CA ASP A 271 -7.09 7.45 1.07
C ASP A 271 -7.53 8.92 1.15
N PRO A 272 -7.92 9.42 2.33
CA PRO A 272 -8.01 10.84 2.53
C PRO A 272 -6.60 11.36 2.76
N GLU A 273 -6.01 12.02 1.77
CA GLU A 273 -4.96 13.03 2.04
C GLU A 273 -5.41 13.81 3.29
N GLN A 274 -4.54 13.91 4.30
CA GLN A 274 -4.92 14.22 5.70
C GLN A 274 -5.68 15.54 5.88
N GLU A 275 -5.71 16.40 4.86
CA GLU A 275 -6.53 17.60 4.83
C GLU A 275 -7.40 17.75 3.59
N GLN A 276 -8.40 16.88 3.49
CA GLN A 276 -9.56 17.17 2.68
C GLN A 276 -10.63 17.89 3.52
N SER A 277 -11.27 18.93 2.95
CA SER A 277 -12.42 19.55 3.60
C SER A 277 -13.47 18.49 3.97
N ILE A 278 -14.26 18.72 5.04
CA ILE A 278 -15.33 17.80 5.46
C ILE A 278 -16.22 17.38 4.27
N LEU A 279 -16.46 18.30 3.33
CA LEU A 279 -17.24 18.03 2.12
C LEU A 279 -16.53 17.08 1.16
N ARG A 280 -15.22 17.25 0.94
CA ARG A 280 -14.43 16.41 0.03
C ARG A 280 -14.29 14.99 0.62
N GLN A 281 -13.98 14.88 1.90
CA GLN A 281 -13.95 13.58 2.60
C GLN A 281 -15.34 12.90 2.60
N SER A 282 -16.42 13.67 2.79
CA SER A 282 -17.78 13.14 2.70
C SER A 282 -18.11 12.65 1.29
N ALA A 283 -17.66 13.34 0.24
CA ALA A 283 -17.91 12.95 -1.14
C ALA A 283 -17.23 11.63 -1.52
N PHE A 284 -15.97 11.43 -1.12
CA PHE A 284 -15.26 10.17 -1.36
C PHE A 284 -15.97 8.98 -0.69
N ARG A 285 -16.34 9.13 0.59
CA ARG A 285 -17.10 8.08 1.30
C ARG A 285 -18.50 7.90 0.71
N ALA A 286 -19.15 8.98 0.28
CA ALA A 286 -20.48 8.92 -0.33
C ALA A 286 -20.47 8.09 -1.62
N GLY A 287 -19.39 8.11 -2.41
CA GLY A 287 -19.26 7.25 -3.59
C GLY A 287 -19.38 5.77 -3.25
N TRP A 288 -18.60 5.31 -2.27
CA TRP A 288 -18.65 3.93 -1.76
C TRP A 288 -19.99 3.60 -1.09
N LEU A 289 -20.53 4.51 -0.28
CA LEU A 289 -21.83 4.33 0.38
C LEU A 289 -23.02 4.36 -0.58
N LEU A 290 -22.91 5.04 -1.72
CA LEU A 290 -23.94 5.00 -2.75
C LEU A 290 -24.07 3.58 -3.31
N ALA A 291 -22.95 2.90 -3.54
CA ALA A 291 -22.95 1.53 -4.01
C ALA A 291 -23.64 0.57 -3.00
N THR A 292 -23.39 0.75 -1.69
CA THR A 292 -24.07 -0.06 -0.66
C THR A 292 -25.56 0.25 -0.55
N ILE A 293 -25.96 1.52 -0.67
CA ILE A 293 -27.39 1.90 -0.68
C ILE A 293 -28.10 1.27 -1.88
N VAL A 294 -27.49 1.31 -3.07
CA VAL A 294 -28.05 0.64 -4.27
C VAL A 294 -28.22 -0.85 -3.99
N GLY A 295 -27.21 -1.49 -3.39
CA GLY A 295 -27.29 -2.87 -2.90
C GLY A 295 -28.46 -3.13 -1.95
N GLY A 296 -28.64 -2.26 -0.95
CA GLY A 296 -29.74 -2.35 0.00
C GLY A 296 -31.13 -2.18 -0.63
N ILE A 297 -31.25 -1.29 -1.62
CA ILE A 297 -32.51 -1.13 -2.39
C ILE A 297 -32.80 -2.41 -3.16
N LEU A 298 -31.80 -2.99 -3.85
CA LEU A 298 -31.96 -4.27 -4.54
C LEU A 298 -32.37 -5.39 -3.57
N ALA A 299 -31.81 -5.42 -2.36
CA ALA A 299 -32.20 -6.38 -1.33
C ALA A 299 -33.67 -6.19 -0.92
N SER A 300 -34.11 -4.95 -0.75
CA SER A 300 -35.52 -4.62 -0.47
C SER A 300 -36.46 -5.09 -1.58
N GLU A 301 -36.10 -4.85 -2.84
CA GLU A 301 -36.88 -5.32 -4.00
C GLU A 301 -36.98 -6.85 -4.03
N ILE A 302 -35.87 -7.55 -3.78
CA ILE A 302 -35.87 -9.02 -3.68
C ILE A 302 -36.79 -9.49 -2.55
N ILE A 303 -36.76 -8.87 -1.38
CA ILE A 303 -37.67 -9.20 -0.27
C ILE A 303 -39.13 -8.98 -0.70
N GLY A 304 -39.41 -7.91 -1.44
CA GLY A 304 -40.73 -7.61 -2.00
C GLY A 304 -41.26 -8.74 -2.90
N LEU A 305 -40.40 -9.44 -3.65
CA LEU A 305 -40.79 -10.61 -4.45
C LEU A 305 -41.32 -11.77 -3.59
N TYR A 306 -41.01 -11.80 -2.30
CA TYR A 306 -41.45 -12.81 -1.33
C TYR A 306 -42.51 -12.29 -0.35
N GLU A 307 -43.21 -11.18 -0.68
CA GLU A 307 -44.27 -10.60 0.16
C GLU A 307 -45.34 -11.64 0.53
N ALA A 308 -45.78 -12.47 -0.43
CA ALA A 308 -46.77 -13.52 -0.17
C ALA A 308 -46.27 -14.56 0.85
N THR A 309 -44.97 -14.89 0.81
CA THR A 309 -44.32 -15.80 1.77
C THR A 309 -44.20 -15.18 3.16
N LEU A 310 -43.96 -13.86 3.23
CA LEU A 310 -43.95 -13.13 4.49
C LEU A 310 -45.36 -12.98 5.07
N ALA A 311 -46.37 -12.76 4.23
CA ALA A 311 -47.76 -12.65 4.66
C ALA A 311 -48.28 -13.98 5.27
N SER A 312 -47.85 -15.12 4.71
CA SER A 312 -48.20 -16.43 5.25
C SER A 312 -47.43 -16.76 6.54
N MET A 313 -46.19 -16.29 6.67
CA MET A 313 -45.36 -16.56 7.84
C MET A 313 -44.46 -15.38 8.22
N ALA A 314 -45.05 -14.41 8.93
CA ALA A 314 -44.39 -13.15 9.30
C ALA A 314 -43.10 -13.33 10.13
N ILE A 315 -42.97 -14.45 10.83
CA ILE A 315 -41.78 -14.73 11.64
C ILE A 315 -40.51 -14.88 10.81
N LEU A 316 -40.64 -15.21 9.52
CA LEU A 316 -39.51 -15.32 8.61
C LEU A 316 -38.76 -13.98 8.47
N ALA A 317 -39.46 -12.85 8.59
CA ALA A 317 -38.84 -11.52 8.56
C ALA A 317 -37.82 -11.33 9.69
N GLY A 318 -38.10 -11.88 10.88
CA GLY A 318 -37.23 -11.76 12.05
C GLY A 318 -35.87 -12.46 11.91
N PHE A 319 -35.73 -13.37 10.95
CA PHE A 319 -34.48 -14.10 10.69
C PHE A 319 -33.68 -13.53 9.51
N ILE A 320 -34.23 -12.59 8.74
CA ILE A 320 -33.50 -11.92 7.66
C ILE A 320 -32.18 -11.32 8.18
N PRO A 321 -32.13 -10.57 9.31
CA PRO A 321 -30.87 -10.01 9.80
C PRO A 321 -29.84 -11.07 10.19
N VAL A 322 -30.28 -12.24 10.65
CA VAL A 322 -29.39 -13.34 11.03
C VAL A 322 -28.74 -13.96 9.79
N ILE A 323 -29.53 -14.22 8.75
CA ILE A 323 -29.04 -14.78 7.48
C ILE A 323 -28.06 -13.80 6.82
N MET A 324 -28.47 -12.53 6.67
CA MET A 324 -27.63 -11.49 6.08
C MET A 324 -26.36 -11.26 6.90
N GLY A 325 -26.48 -11.02 8.20
CA GLY A 325 -25.33 -10.72 9.06
C GLY A 325 -24.31 -11.85 9.11
N MET A 326 -24.73 -13.11 9.18
CA MET A 326 -23.81 -14.25 9.16
C MET A 326 -23.19 -14.47 7.78
N GLY A 327 -23.98 -14.32 6.70
CA GLY A 327 -23.47 -14.36 5.34
C GLY A 327 -22.38 -13.31 5.12
N GLY A 328 -22.69 -12.04 5.38
CA GLY A 328 -21.75 -10.92 5.24
C GLY A 328 -20.47 -11.11 6.04
N ASN A 329 -20.57 -11.54 7.31
CA ASN A 329 -19.38 -11.78 8.16
C ASN A 329 -18.47 -12.88 7.60
N VAL A 330 -19.04 -14.00 7.15
CA VAL A 330 -18.26 -15.09 6.54
C VAL A 330 -17.67 -14.65 5.20
N GLY A 331 -18.45 -13.91 4.40
CA GLY A 331 -18.01 -13.34 3.14
C GLY A 331 -16.77 -12.45 3.32
N ILE A 332 -16.83 -11.50 4.26
CA ILE A 332 -15.68 -10.62 4.57
C ILE A 332 -14.47 -11.45 5.01
N GLN A 333 -14.65 -12.43 5.92
CA GLN A 333 -13.55 -13.26 6.39
C GLN A 333 -12.85 -14.02 5.24
N SER A 334 -13.63 -14.66 4.38
CA SER A 334 -13.09 -15.38 3.23
C SER A 334 -12.44 -14.44 2.21
N ALA A 335 -13.01 -13.24 2.01
CA ALA A 335 -12.46 -12.24 1.11
C ALA A 335 -11.14 -11.64 1.62
N THR A 336 -11.06 -11.28 2.90
CA THR A 336 -9.81 -10.81 3.53
C THR A 336 -8.71 -11.88 3.46
N LEU A 337 -9.06 -13.15 3.70
CA LEU A 337 -8.10 -14.25 3.56
C LEU A 337 -7.64 -14.44 2.11
N ALA A 338 -8.52 -14.23 1.13
CA ALA A 338 -8.18 -14.28 -0.28
C ALA A 338 -7.24 -13.14 -0.67
N VAL A 339 -7.57 -11.88 -0.35
CA VAL A 339 -6.70 -10.73 -0.65
C VAL A 339 -5.31 -10.90 -0.04
N ARG A 340 -5.23 -11.22 1.26
CA ARG A 340 -3.94 -11.49 1.91
C ARG A 340 -3.19 -12.64 1.23
N GLY A 341 -3.90 -13.69 0.81
CA GLY A 341 -3.30 -14.82 0.10
C GLY A 341 -2.77 -14.44 -1.29
N LEU A 342 -3.39 -13.47 -1.97
CA LEU A 342 -2.94 -12.93 -3.25
C LEU A 342 -1.72 -12.03 -3.05
N ALA A 343 -1.78 -11.06 -2.13
CA ALA A 343 -0.70 -10.13 -1.81
C ALA A 343 0.58 -10.85 -1.34
N THR A 344 0.43 -11.87 -0.48
CA THR A 344 1.59 -12.66 0.01
C THR A 344 2.09 -13.73 -0.97
N GLY A 345 1.52 -13.83 -2.18
CA GLY A 345 1.88 -14.86 -3.17
C GLY A 345 1.50 -16.30 -2.79
N GLN A 346 0.87 -16.53 -1.63
CA GLN A 346 0.47 -17.87 -1.17
C GLN A 346 -0.53 -18.55 -2.12
N VAL A 347 -1.40 -17.79 -2.77
CA VAL A 347 -2.37 -18.32 -3.74
C VAL A 347 -1.69 -18.78 -5.05
N GLN A 348 -0.55 -18.19 -5.42
CA GLN A 348 0.22 -18.61 -6.60
C GLN A 348 0.98 -19.93 -6.34
N ILE A 349 1.52 -20.12 -5.12
CA ILE A 349 2.37 -21.27 -4.76
C ILE A 349 1.57 -22.60 -4.67
N GLY A 350 0.29 -22.54 -4.30
CA GLY A 350 -0.58 -23.73 -4.16
C GLY A 350 -1.58 -23.96 -5.30
N GLY A 351 -1.73 -22.99 -6.20
CA GLY A 351 -2.75 -22.98 -7.23
C GLY A 351 -4.13 -22.54 -6.70
N LEU A 352 -4.78 -21.66 -7.46
CA LEU A 352 -6.09 -21.08 -7.11
C LEU A 352 -7.13 -22.13 -6.68
N TRP A 353 -7.19 -23.26 -7.39
CA TRP A 353 -8.17 -24.31 -7.09
C TRP A 353 -7.98 -24.94 -5.72
N VAL A 354 -6.73 -25.08 -5.24
CA VAL A 354 -6.45 -25.64 -3.90
C VAL A 354 -6.92 -24.66 -2.82
N PHE A 355 -6.70 -23.37 -3.02
CA PHE A 355 -7.19 -22.32 -2.14
C PHE A 355 -8.72 -22.32 -2.07
N LEU A 356 -9.40 -22.25 -3.22
CA LEU A 356 -10.87 -22.23 -3.28
C LEU A 356 -11.48 -23.49 -2.66
N PHE A 357 -10.87 -24.67 -2.89
CA PHE A 357 -11.37 -25.91 -2.31
C PHE A 357 -11.18 -25.97 -0.79
N ARG A 358 -10.07 -25.41 -0.28
CA ARG A 358 -9.87 -25.27 1.17
C ARG A 358 -10.95 -24.39 1.78
N GLU A 359 -11.24 -23.25 1.16
CA GLU A 359 -12.23 -22.31 1.67
C GLU A 359 -13.66 -22.88 1.62
N ALA A 360 -14.00 -23.61 0.55
CA ALA A 360 -15.27 -24.33 0.48
C ALA A 360 -15.44 -25.36 1.62
N ARG A 361 -14.37 -26.05 2.03
CA ARG A 361 -14.41 -26.98 3.19
C ARG A 361 -14.61 -26.23 4.51
N VAL A 362 -13.94 -25.08 4.69
CA VAL A 362 -14.12 -24.23 5.87
C VAL A 362 -15.58 -23.75 5.94
N GLY A 363 -16.13 -23.26 4.83
CA GLY A 363 -17.53 -22.86 4.71
C GLY A 363 -18.51 -24.00 5.01
N LEU A 364 -18.19 -25.23 4.60
CA LEU A 364 -19.02 -26.41 4.92
C LEU A 364 -19.03 -26.69 6.43
N VAL A 365 -17.87 -26.67 7.08
CA VAL A 365 -17.76 -26.91 8.53
C VAL A 365 -18.49 -25.83 9.33
N LEU A 366 -18.25 -24.56 9.01
CA LEU A 366 -18.93 -23.44 9.66
C LEU A 366 -20.44 -23.48 9.41
N GLY A 367 -20.84 -23.75 8.16
CA GLY A 367 -22.25 -23.91 7.79
C GLY A 367 -22.96 -24.95 8.64
N VAL A 368 -22.36 -26.13 8.86
CA VAL A 368 -22.94 -27.19 9.71
C VAL A 368 -23.09 -26.71 11.15
N ILE A 369 -22.07 -26.06 11.71
CA ILE A 369 -22.10 -25.57 13.11
C ILE A 369 -23.27 -24.59 13.29
N TYR A 370 -23.37 -23.57 12.44
CA TYR A 370 -24.42 -22.56 12.56
C TYR A 370 -25.80 -23.08 12.18
N ALA A 371 -25.90 -24.07 11.29
CA ALA A 371 -27.14 -24.77 10.99
C ALA A 371 -27.68 -25.52 12.20
N VAL A 372 -26.81 -26.23 12.93
CA VAL A 372 -27.20 -26.92 14.17
C VAL A 372 -27.66 -25.91 15.22
N LEU A 373 -26.94 -24.81 15.41
CA LEU A 373 -27.28 -23.79 16.41
C LEU A 373 -28.64 -23.12 16.10
N LEU A 374 -28.80 -22.60 14.87
CA LEU A 374 -30.03 -21.90 14.49
C LEU A 374 -31.21 -22.86 14.33
N GLY A 375 -30.95 -24.08 13.84
CA GLY A 375 -31.95 -25.15 13.76
C GLY A 375 -32.47 -25.57 15.12
N LEU A 376 -31.58 -25.80 16.08
CA LEU A 376 -31.94 -26.15 17.45
C LEU A 376 -32.74 -25.03 18.10
N TYR A 377 -32.33 -23.77 17.91
CA TYR A 377 -33.10 -22.62 18.36
C TYR A 377 -34.51 -22.61 17.75
N GLY A 378 -34.63 -22.81 16.44
CA GLY A 378 -35.93 -22.87 15.77
C GLY A 378 -36.82 -24.01 16.27
N LEU A 379 -36.25 -25.19 16.54
CA LEU A 379 -36.97 -26.34 17.10
C LEU A 379 -37.47 -26.10 18.54
N ILE A 380 -36.66 -25.43 19.37
CA ILE A 380 -37.04 -25.11 20.76
C ILE A 380 -38.08 -23.98 20.79
N ARG A 381 -37.90 -22.96 19.94
CA ARG A 381 -38.75 -21.77 19.94
C ARG A 381 -40.11 -21.99 19.27
N PHE A 382 -40.16 -22.86 18.27
CA PHE A 382 -41.35 -23.19 17.48
C PHE A 382 -41.67 -24.70 17.56
N PRO A 383 -42.01 -25.23 18.75
CA PRO A 383 -42.19 -26.66 18.96
C PRO A 383 -43.32 -27.25 18.09
N ASP A 384 -44.36 -26.46 17.82
CA ASP A 384 -45.51 -26.84 17.00
C ASP A 384 -45.25 -26.76 15.49
N HIS A 385 -44.14 -26.12 15.08
CA HIS A 385 -43.78 -25.88 13.68
C HIS A 385 -42.31 -26.24 13.40
N ARG A 386 -41.97 -27.51 13.62
CA ARG A 386 -40.59 -28.04 13.48
C ARG A 386 -39.94 -27.77 12.12
N MET A 387 -40.73 -27.68 11.06
CA MET A 387 -40.24 -27.36 9.71
C MET A 387 -39.62 -25.96 9.63
N ILE A 388 -40.00 -25.02 10.51
CA ILE A 388 -39.35 -23.70 10.61
C ILE A 388 -37.89 -23.88 11.04
N GLY A 389 -37.62 -24.68 12.08
CA GLY A 389 -36.26 -24.96 12.53
C GLY A 389 -35.40 -25.63 11.45
N ILE A 390 -35.95 -26.60 10.73
CA ILE A 390 -35.25 -27.27 9.62
C ILE A 390 -34.99 -26.29 8.46
N SER A 391 -35.96 -25.44 8.14
CA SER A 391 -35.80 -24.39 7.14
C SER A 391 -34.68 -23.43 7.53
N LEU A 392 -34.69 -22.91 8.75
CA LEU A 392 -33.66 -22.00 9.23
C LEU A 392 -32.27 -22.64 9.18
N ALA A 393 -32.13 -23.90 9.62
CA ALA A 393 -30.89 -24.65 9.58
C ALA A 393 -30.35 -24.81 8.14
N THR A 394 -31.23 -25.18 7.22
CA THR A 394 -30.86 -25.41 5.82
C THR A 394 -30.49 -24.09 5.13
N SER A 395 -31.26 -23.02 5.38
CA SER A 395 -31.00 -21.71 4.82
C SER A 395 -29.68 -21.12 5.29
N ILE A 396 -29.40 -21.15 6.61
CA ILE A 396 -28.14 -20.59 7.13
C ILE A 396 -26.93 -21.43 6.69
N PHE A 397 -27.07 -22.76 6.57
CA PHE A 397 -26.03 -23.62 6.01
C PHE A 397 -25.65 -23.18 4.59
N LEU A 398 -26.64 -23.08 3.71
CA LEU A 398 -26.44 -22.73 2.30
C LEU A 398 -25.96 -21.29 2.14
N ALA A 399 -26.47 -20.36 2.94
CA ALA A 399 -26.03 -18.96 2.94
C ALA A 399 -24.55 -18.85 3.33
N ILE A 400 -24.14 -19.48 4.44
CA ILE A 400 -22.74 -19.45 4.91
C ILE A 400 -21.80 -20.14 3.92
N PHE A 401 -22.18 -21.30 3.40
CA PHE A 401 -21.38 -22.01 2.41
C PHE A 401 -21.17 -21.17 1.15
N SER A 402 -22.25 -20.58 0.62
CA SER A 402 -22.18 -19.72 -0.57
C SER A 402 -21.36 -18.45 -0.29
N ALA A 403 -21.54 -17.84 0.89
CA ALA A 403 -20.78 -16.67 1.32
C ALA A 403 -19.27 -16.93 1.32
N GLY A 404 -18.83 -18.05 1.89
CA GLY A 404 -17.40 -18.39 1.93
C GLY A 404 -16.81 -18.60 0.55
N VAL A 405 -17.53 -19.30 -0.34
CA VAL A 405 -17.09 -19.49 -1.73
C VAL A 405 -17.00 -18.16 -2.49
N ILE A 406 -18.03 -17.31 -2.36
CA ILE A 406 -18.07 -16.02 -3.06
C ILE A 406 -16.99 -15.07 -2.54
N GLY A 407 -16.83 -15.00 -1.22
CA GLY A 407 -15.77 -14.22 -0.59
C GLY A 407 -14.39 -14.64 -1.09
N ALA A 408 -14.16 -15.95 -1.31
CA ALA A 408 -12.89 -16.44 -1.84
C ALA A 408 -12.69 -16.14 -3.34
N VAL A 409 -13.76 -16.19 -4.14
CA VAL A 409 -13.70 -16.06 -5.60
C VAL A 409 -13.63 -14.60 -6.05
N LEU A 410 -14.33 -13.68 -5.37
CA LEU A 410 -14.48 -12.31 -5.84
C LEU A 410 -13.15 -11.56 -5.95
N PRO A 411 -12.26 -11.55 -4.94
CA PRO A 411 -10.97 -10.85 -5.04
C PRO A 411 -10.06 -11.40 -6.15
N VAL A 412 -10.11 -12.72 -6.38
CA VAL A 412 -9.38 -13.38 -7.47
C VAL A 412 -9.91 -12.93 -8.84
N GLY A 413 -11.22 -12.70 -8.95
CA GLY A 413 -11.85 -12.15 -10.14
C GLY A 413 -11.34 -10.75 -10.46
N PHE A 414 -11.22 -9.89 -9.44
CA PHE A 414 -10.68 -8.54 -9.57
C PHE A 414 -9.22 -8.55 -10.03
N GLN A 415 -8.37 -9.38 -9.40
CA GLN A 415 -6.96 -9.50 -9.81
C GLN A 415 -6.82 -9.88 -11.29
N ARG A 416 -7.65 -10.82 -11.77
CA ARG A 416 -7.64 -11.24 -13.18
C ARG A 416 -8.13 -10.18 -14.14
N ALA A 417 -8.96 -9.25 -13.67
CA ALA A 417 -9.41 -8.11 -14.45
C ALA A 417 -8.41 -6.94 -14.44
N GLY A 418 -7.29 -7.07 -13.73
CA GLY A 418 -6.31 -5.99 -13.54
C GLY A 418 -6.76 -4.93 -12.54
N ALA A 419 -7.73 -5.25 -11.68
CA ALA A 419 -8.19 -4.37 -10.60
C ALA A 419 -7.66 -4.88 -9.26
N ASP A 420 -7.46 -3.95 -8.32
CA ASP A 420 -7.04 -4.27 -6.96
C ASP A 420 -8.03 -5.24 -6.26
N PRO A 421 -7.56 -6.41 -5.78
CA PRO A 421 -8.37 -7.36 -5.03
C PRO A 421 -8.98 -6.80 -3.73
N ALA A 422 -8.36 -5.84 -3.04
CA ALA A 422 -8.84 -5.25 -1.79
C ALA A 422 -10.19 -4.54 -1.95
N ILE A 423 -10.42 -3.91 -3.11
CA ILE A 423 -11.69 -3.28 -3.50
C ILE A 423 -12.86 -4.26 -3.45
N ALA A 424 -12.61 -5.53 -3.78
CA ALA A 424 -13.65 -6.55 -3.80
C ALA A 424 -14.18 -6.88 -2.40
N THR A 425 -13.44 -6.53 -1.34
CA THR A 425 -13.80 -6.88 0.04
C THR A 425 -14.79 -5.87 0.65
N GLY A 426 -15.20 -6.12 1.90
CA GLY A 426 -16.11 -5.23 2.62
C GLY A 426 -17.46 -5.03 1.89
N PRO A 427 -17.81 -3.79 1.51
CA PRO A 427 -19.10 -3.43 0.88
C PRO A 427 -19.57 -4.31 -0.29
N PHE A 428 -18.68 -4.68 -1.20
CA PHE A 428 -19.04 -5.42 -2.41
C PHE A 428 -19.41 -6.86 -2.10
N VAL A 429 -18.54 -7.57 -1.35
CA VAL A 429 -18.81 -8.93 -0.90
C VAL A 429 -20.05 -8.98 -0.01
N THR A 430 -20.21 -8.07 0.95
CA THR A 430 -21.39 -8.10 1.84
C THR A 430 -22.67 -7.91 1.06
N THR A 431 -22.72 -6.94 0.15
CA THR A 431 -23.91 -6.67 -0.67
C THR A 431 -24.28 -7.88 -1.51
N LEU A 432 -23.32 -8.49 -2.21
CA LEU A 432 -23.58 -9.66 -3.05
C LEU A 432 -24.06 -10.86 -2.23
N VAL A 433 -23.41 -11.11 -1.09
CA VAL A 433 -23.75 -12.21 -0.20
C VAL A 433 -25.12 -11.99 0.46
N ASP A 434 -25.47 -10.76 0.79
CA ASP A 434 -26.79 -10.40 1.34
C ASP A 434 -27.92 -10.72 0.34
N LEU A 435 -27.77 -10.28 -0.92
CA LEU A 435 -28.73 -10.55 -1.98
C LEU A 435 -28.92 -12.06 -2.18
N LEU A 436 -27.81 -12.80 -2.25
CA LEU A 436 -27.85 -14.26 -2.41
C LEU A 436 -28.40 -14.97 -1.18
N GLY A 437 -28.05 -14.49 0.02
CA GLY A 437 -28.55 -15.01 1.28
C GLY A 437 -30.06 -14.90 1.39
N ILE A 438 -30.63 -13.76 1.01
CA ILE A 438 -32.10 -13.55 0.96
C ILE A 438 -32.74 -14.51 -0.03
N VAL A 439 -32.20 -14.62 -1.25
CA VAL A 439 -32.73 -15.54 -2.28
C VAL A 439 -32.68 -16.99 -1.80
N ILE A 440 -31.56 -17.44 -1.24
CA ILE A 440 -31.41 -18.78 -0.68
C ILE A 440 -32.44 -18.99 0.44
N TYR A 441 -32.52 -18.05 1.38
CA TYR A 441 -33.38 -18.16 2.55
C TYR A 441 -34.84 -18.35 2.17
N PHE A 442 -35.38 -17.48 1.31
CA PHE A 442 -36.78 -17.55 0.93
C PHE A 442 -37.11 -18.73 0.03
N ASN A 443 -36.22 -19.15 -0.87
CA ASN A 443 -36.46 -20.34 -1.69
C ASN A 443 -36.49 -21.61 -0.83
N VAL A 444 -35.58 -21.73 0.14
CA VAL A 444 -35.58 -22.85 1.09
C VAL A 444 -36.85 -22.83 1.95
N ALA A 445 -37.24 -21.67 2.47
CA ALA A 445 -38.47 -21.52 3.25
C ALA A 445 -39.70 -21.91 2.43
N ARG A 446 -39.81 -21.43 1.19
CA ARG A 446 -40.91 -21.76 0.29
C ARG A 446 -41.01 -23.26 0.03
N LEU A 447 -39.89 -23.90 -0.27
CA LEU A 447 -39.83 -25.32 -0.62
C LEU A 447 -40.13 -26.22 0.58
N LEU A 448 -39.61 -25.90 1.77
CA LEU A 448 -39.75 -26.74 2.96
C LEU A 448 -41.05 -26.48 3.74
N LEU A 449 -41.56 -25.26 3.70
CA LEU A 449 -42.81 -24.88 4.39
C LEU A 449 -44.05 -24.96 3.49
N GLY A 450 -43.85 -25.14 2.17
CA GLY A 450 -44.94 -25.28 1.20
C GLY A 450 -45.71 -23.98 0.96
N LEU A 451 -44.99 -22.85 0.86
CA LEU A 451 -45.55 -21.49 0.77
C LEU A 451 -45.67 -20.92 -0.64
#